data_AF-A0A1F8QX39-F1
#
_entry.id   AF-A0A1F8QX39-F1
#
_cell.length_a   1.000
_cell.length_b   1.000
_cell.length_c   1.000
_cell.angle_alpha   90.00
_cell.angle_beta   90.00
_cell.angle_gamma   90.00
#
_symmetry.space_group_name_H-M   'P 1'
#
loop_
_entity.id
_entity.type
_entity.pdbx_description
1 polymer ?
#
loop_
_entity_poly.entity_id
_entity_poly.type
_entity_poly.pdbx_seq_one_letter_code
_entity_poly.pdbx_strand_id
1 'polypeptide(L)'
;MAMMKNIAAQALLGQDPLNTDKILNRVEALIGEGLIGDNSRVLAHFDYALHDLKGKILNVPVYQLLGGLCREKIPLEWIVMMDEPKAQAEIAAKYVTAGFHSLKLHVGADPKMAVKRFATVREAVGPDVPIGIDMAGVWRAYEALRLIEELTKHNINFAEDPTTPNDIDGLVGIKSRTKVPIVADRHARSPAEA
;
A
#
# COMPACT_ATOMS: atom_id res chain seq x y z
N MET A 1 21.20 -8.19 6.82
CA MET A 1 21.10 -9.21 7.90
C MET A 1 22.04 -8.96 9.08
N ALA A 2 23.31 -8.57 8.89
CA ALA A 2 24.24 -8.34 10.01
C ALA A 2 23.78 -7.23 10.99
N MET A 3 23.29 -6.11 10.45
CA MET A 3 22.74 -4.99 11.25
C MET A 3 21.55 -5.42 12.13
N MET A 4 20.55 -6.10 11.55
CA MET A 4 19.40 -6.64 12.30
C MET A 4 19.82 -7.54 13.47
N LYS A 5 20.77 -8.44 13.25
CA LYS A 5 21.28 -9.33 14.31
C LYS A 5 21.96 -8.55 15.43
N ASN A 6 22.73 -7.52 15.09
CA ASN A 6 23.40 -6.68 16.07
C ASN A 6 22.40 -5.89 16.92
N ILE A 7 21.41 -5.24 16.27
CA ILE A 7 20.33 -4.53 16.96
C ILE A 7 19.57 -5.50 17.87
N ALA A 8 19.21 -6.68 17.37
CA ALA A 8 18.48 -7.69 18.15
C ALA A 8 19.26 -8.11 19.41
N ALA A 9 20.55 -8.39 19.29
CA ALA A 9 21.39 -8.80 20.42
C ALA A 9 21.45 -7.73 21.52
N GLN A 10 21.49 -6.45 21.15
CA GLN A 10 21.59 -5.34 22.10
C GLN A 10 20.23 -4.90 22.67
N ALA A 11 19.17 -4.97 21.87
CA ALA A 11 17.85 -4.48 22.25
C ALA A 11 16.99 -5.53 22.95
N LEU A 12 17.09 -6.81 22.57
CA LEU A 12 16.12 -7.85 22.97
C LEU A 12 16.59 -8.72 24.13
N LEU A 13 17.87 -9.05 24.21
CA LEU A 13 18.36 -10.02 25.19
C LEU A 13 18.15 -9.55 26.63
N GLY A 14 17.57 -10.43 27.46
CA GLY A 14 17.24 -10.15 28.86
C GLY A 14 16.08 -9.16 29.06
N GLN A 15 15.38 -8.75 28.00
CA GLN A 15 14.16 -7.95 28.13
C GLN A 15 12.92 -8.84 28.24
N ASP A 16 11.91 -8.34 28.93
CA ASP A 16 10.58 -8.93 28.93
C ASP A 16 9.82 -8.45 27.68
N PRO A 17 9.42 -9.36 26.76
CA PRO A 17 8.77 -9.02 25.50
C PRO A 17 7.39 -8.36 25.67
N LEU A 18 6.77 -8.45 26.85
CA LEU A 18 5.49 -7.79 27.12
C LEU A 18 5.65 -6.26 27.19
N ASN A 19 6.86 -5.77 27.50
CA ASN A 19 7.21 -4.34 27.48
C ASN A 19 7.60 -3.87 26.06
N THR A 20 6.72 -4.11 25.09
CA THR A 20 6.98 -3.87 23.65
C THR A 20 7.49 -2.47 23.34
N ASP A 21 6.81 -1.42 23.80
CA ASP A 21 7.21 -0.03 23.51
C ASP A 21 8.60 0.31 24.04
N LYS A 22 8.95 -0.21 25.23
CA LYS A 22 10.29 -0.04 25.80
C LYS A 22 11.35 -0.67 24.91
N ILE A 23 11.08 -1.84 24.34
CA ILE A 23 12.01 -2.52 23.43
C ILE A 23 12.09 -1.78 22.10
N LEU A 24 10.96 -1.34 21.54
CA LEU A 24 10.93 -0.60 20.28
C LEU A 24 11.67 0.73 20.38
N ASN A 25 11.51 1.48 21.47
CA ASN A 25 12.27 2.71 21.72
C ASN A 25 13.79 2.45 21.77
N ARG A 26 14.22 1.29 22.31
CA ARG A 26 15.64 0.89 22.28
C ARG A 26 16.11 0.55 20.87
N VAL A 27 15.29 -0.18 20.11
CA VAL A 27 15.57 -0.51 18.71
C VAL A 27 15.71 0.78 17.89
N GLU A 28 14.77 1.71 18.03
CA GLU A 28 14.79 3.01 17.35
C GLU A 28 16.05 3.82 17.70
N ALA A 29 16.42 3.90 18.99
CA ALA A 29 17.65 4.57 19.41
C ALA A 29 18.92 3.94 18.80
N LEU A 30 18.95 2.61 18.59
CA LEU A 30 20.07 1.92 17.97
C LEU A 30 20.12 2.08 16.44
N ILE A 31 18.99 2.40 15.82
CA ILE A 31 18.92 2.72 14.40
C ILE A 31 19.44 4.15 14.13
N GLY A 32 19.25 5.07 15.08
CA GLY A 32 19.76 6.44 15.06
C GLY A 32 18.79 7.47 14.47
N GLU A 33 18.93 8.74 14.88
CA GLU A 33 18.13 9.87 14.39
C GLU A 33 18.55 10.28 12.96
N GLY A 34 17.59 10.38 12.03
CA GLY A 34 17.81 11.05 10.73
C GLY A 34 17.27 10.35 9.47
N LEU A 35 16.59 9.20 9.58
CA LEU A 35 16.14 8.46 8.40
C LEU A 35 14.70 7.95 8.56
N ILE A 36 13.74 8.88 8.69
CA ILE A 36 12.32 8.58 8.51
C ILE A 36 12.13 8.20 7.04
N GLY A 37 11.86 6.92 6.76
CA GLY A 37 11.63 6.40 5.41
C GLY A 37 12.15 4.98 5.22
N ASP A 38 13.46 4.78 5.23
CA ASP A 38 14.06 3.45 4.97
C ASP A 38 14.24 2.59 6.21
N ASN A 39 14.37 3.22 7.38
CA ASN A 39 14.61 2.55 8.64
C ASN A 39 13.34 2.14 9.40
N SER A 40 12.18 2.72 9.06
CA SER A 40 10.88 2.31 9.64
C SER A 40 10.57 0.84 9.36
N ARG A 41 11.02 0.32 8.21
CA ARG A 41 10.92 -1.10 7.88
C ARG A 41 11.67 -1.96 8.88
N VAL A 42 12.85 -1.55 9.33
CA VAL A 42 13.62 -2.29 10.34
C VAL A 42 12.84 -2.36 11.65
N LEU A 43 12.35 -1.20 12.13
CA LEU A 43 11.55 -1.14 13.35
C LEU A 43 10.28 -2.00 13.25
N ALA A 44 9.58 -1.96 12.11
CA ALA A 44 8.38 -2.77 11.88
C ALA A 44 8.62 -4.28 12.01
N HIS A 45 9.79 -4.78 11.58
CA HIS A 45 10.11 -6.21 11.76
C HIS A 45 10.21 -6.61 13.23
N PHE A 46 10.78 -5.74 14.07
CA PHE A 46 10.83 -5.98 15.52
C PHE A 46 9.44 -5.87 16.14
N ASP A 47 8.64 -4.90 15.72
CA ASP A 47 7.28 -4.71 16.20
C ASP A 47 6.39 -5.93 15.90
N TYR A 48 6.40 -6.42 14.65
CA TYR A 48 5.65 -7.62 14.27
C TYR A 48 6.08 -8.85 15.06
N ALA A 49 7.39 -9.06 15.25
CA ALA A 49 7.92 -10.19 16.00
C ALA A 49 7.54 -10.12 17.49
N LEU A 50 7.56 -8.94 18.10
CA LEU A 50 7.17 -8.73 19.49
C LEU A 50 5.66 -8.93 19.69
N HIS A 51 4.83 -8.45 18.76
CA HIS A 51 3.38 -8.68 18.79
C HIS A 51 3.02 -10.16 18.63
N ASP A 52 3.67 -10.87 17.70
CA ASP A 52 3.51 -12.33 17.54
C ASP A 52 3.90 -13.07 18.82
N LEU A 53 5.06 -12.75 19.40
CA LEU A 53 5.52 -13.37 20.65
C LEU A 53 4.58 -13.06 21.82
N LYS A 54 4.12 -11.82 21.96
CA LYS A 54 3.15 -11.40 22.98
C LYS A 54 1.84 -12.19 22.84
N GLY A 55 1.32 -12.34 21.62
CA GLY A 55 0.13 -13.17 21.35
C GLY A 55 0.34 -14.63 21.75
N LYS A 56 1.50 -15.21 21.44
CA LYS A 56 1.87 -16.58 21.83
C LYS A 56 1.97 -16.77 23.34
N ILE A 57 2.59 -15.82 24.06
CA ILE A 57 2.69 -15.86 25.53
C ILE A 57 1.31 -15.81 26.18
N LEU A 58 0.44 -14.94 25.68
CA LEU A 58 -0.91 -14.74 26.21
C LEU A 58 -1.95 -15.72 25.66
N ASN A 59 -1.54 -16.59 24.72
CA ASN A 59 -2.40 -17.54 24.01
C ASN A 59 -3.63 -16.88 23.36
N VAL A 60 -3.43 -15.72 22.73
CA VAL A 60 -4.47 -14.99 21.98
C VAL A 60 -3.94 -14.58 20.61
N PRO A 61 -4.80 -14.52 19.58
CA PRO A 61 -4.40 -13.96 18.29
C PRO A 61 -4.13 -12.45 18.41
N VAL A 62 -3.19 -11.94 17.61
CA VAL A 62 -2.72 -10.53 17.70
C VAL A 62 -3.86 -9.51 17.62
N TYR A 63 -4.90 -9.76 16.82
CA TYR A 63 -6.03 -8.82 16.72
C TYR A 63 -6.76 -8.59 18.06
N GLN A 64 -6.71 -9.53 19.01
CA GLN A 64 -7.28 -9.35 20.36
C GLN A 64 -6.45 -8.36 21.18
N LEU A 65 -5.14 -8.30 20.93
CA LEU A 65 -4.26 -7.30 21.55
C LEU A 65 -4.54 -5.89 21.01
N LEU A 66 -5.09 -5.80 19.79
CA LEU A 66 -5.35 -4.54 19.07
C LEU A 66 -6.80 -4.06 19.19
N GLY A 67 -7.54 -4.53 20.20
CA GLY A 67 -8.92 -4.10 20.48
C GLY A 67 -10.01 -5.09 20.05
N GLY A 68 -9.64 -6.24 19.48
CA GLY A 68 -10.59 -7.31 19.16
C GLY A 68 -11.14 -7.25 17.74
N LEU A 69 -12.07 -8.16 17.45
CA LEU A 69 -12.62 -8.36 16.10
C LEU A 69 -13.63 -7.26 15.75
N CYS A 70 -13.38 -6.52 14.67
CA CYS A 70 -14.34 -5.53 14.13
C CYS A 70 -15.06 -6.00 12.84
N ARG A 71 -14.60 -7.11 12.23
CA ARG A 71 -15.23 -7.77 11.07
C ARG A 71 -14.77 -9.22 10.98
N GLU A 72 -15.62 -10.11 10.48
CA GLU A 72 -15.29 -11.53 10.37
C GLU A 72 -14.49 -11.89 9.11
N LYS A 73 -14.63 -11.10 8.05
CA LYS A 73 -13.98 -11.32 6.74
C LYS A 73 -13.45 -10.01 6.19
N ILE A 74 -12.33 -10.07 5.48
CA ILE A 74 -11.71 -8.94 4.78
C ILE A 74 -11.85 -9.21 3.28
N PRO A 75 -12.52 -8.33 2.50
CA PRO A 75 -12.53 -8.47 1.05
C PRO A 75 -11.11 -8.28 0.52
N LEU A 76 -10.69 -9.18 -0.35
CA LEU A 76 -9.38 -9.09 -0.99
C LEU A 76 -9.51 -8.40 -2.35
N GLU A 77 -8.54 -7.57 -2.65
CA GLU A 77 -8.33 -6.96 -3.96
C GLU A 77 -7.20 -7.69 -4.67
N TRP A 78 -7.36 -7.92 -5.98
CA TRP A 78 -6.27 -8.50 -6.77
C TRP A 78 -5.44 -7.41 -7.45
N ILE A 79 -4.12 -7.51 -7.31
CA ILE A 79 -3.18 -6.61 -7.97
C ILE A 79 -2.78 -7.20 -9.32
N VAL A 80 -3.12 -6.49 -10.40
CA VAL A 80 -2.70 -6.80 -11.76
C VAL A 80 -1.41 -6.04 -12.06
N MET A 81 -0.30 -6.78 -12.11
CA MET A 81 1.03 -6.23 -12.40
C MET A 81 1.10 -5.69 -13.82
N MET A 82 2.04 -4.78 -14.07
CA MET A 82 2.20 -4.12 -15.37
C MET A 82 2.65 -5.14 -16.44
N ASP A 83 1.92 -5.20 -17.55
CA ASP A 83 2.23 -6.03 -18.71
C ASP A 83 1.58 -5.42 -19.97
N GLU A 84 1.58 -6.14 -21.08
CA GLU A 84 0.78 -5.83 -22.27
C GLU A 84 -0.73 -5.87 -21.94
N PRO A 85 -1.55 -5.02 -22.58
CA PRO A 85 -2.97 -4.87 -22.24
C PRO A 85 -3.77 -6.18 -22.23
N LYS A 86 -3.50 -7.07 -23.19
CA LYS A 86 -4.18 -8.38 -23.29
C LYS A 86 -3.80 -9.31 -22.13
N ALA A 87 -2.52 -9.38 -21.79
CA ALA A 87 -2.04 -10.21 -20.68
C ALA A 87 -2.65 -9.73 -19.34
N GLN A 88 -2.72 -8.41 -19.13
CA GLN A 88 -3.39 -7.86 -17.95
C GLN A 88 -4.88 -8.18 -17.90
N ALA A 89 -5.57 -8.11 -19.04
CA ALA A 89 -6.99 -8.45 -19.13
C ALA A 89 -7.26 -9.94 -18.85
N GLU A 90 -6.41 -10.84 -19.35
CA GLU A 90 -6.49 -12.28 -19.06
C GLU A 90 -6.29 -12.57 -17.56
N ILE A 91 -5.30 -11.94 -16.93
CA ILE A 91 -5.06 -12.04 -15.48
C ILE A 91 -6.24 -11.48 -14.69
N ALA A 92 -6.74 -10.30 -15.05
CA ALA A 92 -7.88 -9.68 -14.40
C ALA A 92 -9.13 -10.58 -14.45
N ALA A 93 -9.49 -11.07 -15.63
CA ALA A 93 -10.64 -11.96 -15.82
C ALA A 93 -10.49 -13.28 -15.04
N LYS A 94 -9.27 -13.85 -15.02
CA LYS A 94 -8.96 -15.05 -14.24
C LYS A 94 -9.25 -14.85 -12.75
N TYR A 95 -8.80 -13.75 -12.16
CA TYR A 95 -8.96 -13.54 -10.71
C TYR A 95 -10.35 -13.05 -10.33
N VAL A 96 -11.05 -12.32 -11.19
CA VAL A 96 -12.49 -12.05 -11.00
C VAL A 96 -13.27 -13.37 -10.99
N THR A 97 -12.99 -14.28 -11.94
CA THR A 97 -13.61 -15.63 -11.97
C THR A 97 -13.25 -16.45 -10.72
N ALA A 98 -12.07 -16.25 -10.14
CA ALA A 98 -11.64 -16.91 -8.90
C ALA A 98 -12.32 -16.34 -7.63
N GLY A 99 -13.15 -15.30 -7.76
CA GLY A 99 -13.93 -14.72 -6.65
C GLY A 99 -13.37 -13.41 -6.08
N PHE A 100 -12.39 -12.76 -6.73
CA PHE A 100 -12.00 -11.41 -6.36
C PHE A 100 -13.03 -10.41 -6.86
N HIS A 101 -13.41 -9.47 -5.99
CA HIS A 101 -14.47 -8.50 -6.29
C HIS A 101 -13.94 -7.10 -6.61
N SER A 102 -12.64 -6.84 -6.52
CA SER A 102 -12.01 -5.59 -6.96
C SER A 102 -10.59 -5.83 -7.46
N LEU A 103 -10.09 -4.88 -8.26
CA LEU A 103 -8.77 -4.93 -8.89
C LEU A 103 -7.99 -3.63 -8.69
N LYS A 104 -6.67 -3.75 -8.52
CA LYS A 104 -5.70 -2.65 -8.67
C LYS A 104 -4.80 -2.90 -9.87
N LEU A 105 -4.80 -1.98 -10.83
CA LEU A 105 -4.05 -2.12 -12.08
C LEU A 105 -2.80 -1.23 -12.11
N HIS A 106 -1.64 -1.82 -12.38
CA HIS A 106 -0.44 -1.03 -12.72
C HIS A 106 -0.49 -0.61 -14.19
N VAL A 107 -0.48 0.70 -14.44
CA VAL A 107 -0.72 1.27 -15.78
C VAL A 107 0.56 1.78 -16.49
N GLY A 108 1.65 1.96 -15.74
CA GLY A 108 2.92 2.50 -16.25
C GLY A 108 2.92 4.03 -16.39
N ALA A 109 3.89 4.58 -17.13
CA ALA A 109 4.13 6.03 -17.27
C ALA A 109 3.75 6.61 -18.65
N ASP A 110 3.37 5.78 -19.62
CA ASP A 110 2.92 6.25 -20.94
C ASP A 110 1.39 6.46 -20.93
N PRO A 111 0.87 7.67 -21.19
CA PRO A 111 -0.56 7.97 -21.10
C PRO A 111 -1.42 7.12 -22.03
N LYS A 112 -0.97 6.91 -23.27
CA LYS A 112 -1.76 6.18 -24.27
C LYS A 112 -1.87 4.71 -23.89
N MET A 113 -0.76 4.11 -23.45
CA MET A 113 -0.73 2.74 -22.97
C MET A 113 -1.46 2.58 -21.65
N ALA A 114 -1.40 3.54 -20.74
CA ALA A 114 -2.17 3.50 -19.49
C ALA A 114 -3.68 3.43 -19.77
N VAL A 115 -4.19 4.29 -20.64
CA VAL A 115 -5.60 4.25 -21.09
C VAL A 115 -5.91 2.92 -21.77
N LYS A 116 -5.05 2.47 -22.70
CA LYS A 116 -5.25 1.20 -23.41
C LYS A 116 -5.32 0.00 -22.47
N ARG A 117 -4.41 -0.08 -21.49
CA ARG A 117 -4.39 -1.13 -20.46
C ARG A 117 -5.69 -1.13 -19.66
N PHE A 118 -6.07 0.03 -19.14
CA PHE A 118 -7.27 0.15 -18.32
C PHE A 118 -8.54 -0.21 -19.10
N ALA A 119 -8.71 0.34 -20.31
CA ALA A 119 -9.87 0.05 -21.16
C ALA A 119 -9.95 -1.45 -21.51
N THR A 120 -8.83 -2.08 -21.88
CA THR A 120 -8.79 -3.51 -22.22
C THR A 120 -9.19 -4.37 -21.01
N VAL A 121 -8.71 -4.03 -19.81
CA VAL A 121 -9.08 -4.74 -18.58
C VAL A 121 -10.57 -4.53 -18.25
N ARG A 122 -11.06 -3.29 -18.34
CA ARG A 122 -12.48 -2.94 -18.11
C ARG A 122 -13.41 -3.72 -19.05
N GLU A 123 -13.06 -3.84 -20.33
CA GLU A 123 -13.83 -4.64 -21.28
C GLU A 123 -13.88 -6.13 -20.90
N ALA A 124 -12.77 -6.69 -20.41
CA ALA A 124 -12.69 -8.10 -20.07
C ALA A 124 -13.44 -8.49 -18.79
N VAL A 125 -13.51 -7.59 -17.81
CA VAL A 125 -14.14 -7.88 -16.50
C VAL A 125 -15.55 -7.32 -16.34
N GLY A 126 -16.02 -6.54 -17.31
CA GLY A 126 -17.34 -5.92 -17.31
C GLY A 126 -17.39 -4.59 -16.55
N PRO A 127 -18.56 -3.91 -16.56
CA PRO A 127 -18.68 -2.53 -16.08
C PRO A 127 -18.68 -2.39 -14.54
N ASP A 128 -19.05 -3.45 -13.83
CA ASP A 128 -19.37 -3.38 -12.40
C ASP A 128 -18.21 -3.72 -11.47
N VAL A 129 -17.16 -4.38 -11.97
CA VAL A 129 -15.97 -4.69 -11.15
C VAL A 129 -15.24 -3.38 -10.84
N PRO A 130 -15.04 -2.98 -9.56
CA PRO A 130 -14.23 -1.82 -9.23
C PRO A 130 -12.77 -2.02 -9.65
N ILE A 131 -12.22 -1.06 -10.39
CA ILE A 131 -10.81 -1.08 -10.84
C ILE A 131 -10.16 0.24 -10.42
N GLY A 132 -9.22 0.17 -9.48
CA GLY A 132 -8.30 1.27 -9.21
C GLY A 132 -7.04 1.17 -10.06
N ILE A 133 -6.27 2.25 -10.11
CA ILE A 133 -4.94 2.25 -10.73
C ILE A 133 -3.85 2.55 -9.71
N ASP A 134 -2.70 1.93 -9.90
CA ASP A 134 -1.45 2.29 -9.25
C ASP A 134 -0.57 3.04 -10.27
N MET A 135 -0.33 4.32 -9.99
CA MET A 135 0.45 5.20 -10.86
C MET A 135 1.94 5.20 -10.50
N ALA A 136 2.36 4.47 -9.46
CA ALA A 136 3.74 4.32 -9.03
C ALA A 136 4.48 5.65 -8.80
N GLY A 137 3.78 6.78 -8.63
CA GLY A 137 4.35 8.09 -8.31
C GLY A 137 5.42 8.58 -9.27
N VAL A 138 5.30 8.21 -10.54
CA VAL A 138 6.24 8.62 -11.59
C VAL A 138 5.73 9.78 -12.44
N TRP A 139 4.51 10.25 -12.14
CA TRP A 139 3.80 11.24 -12.94
C TRP A 139 3.94 12.64 -12.36
N ARG A 140 3.94 13.64 -13.23
CA ARG A 140 3.73 15.04 -12.80
C ARG A 140 2.26 15.25 -12.51
N ALA A 141 1.95 16.10 -11.54
CA ALA A 141 0.57 16.27 -11.06
C ALA A 141 -0.46 16.60 -12.16
N TYR A 142 -0.09 17.44 -13.14
CA TYR A 142 -0.98 17.79 -14.25
C TYR A 142 -1.19 16.63 -15.24
N GLU A 143 -0.19 15.77 -15.44
CA GLU A 143 -0.29 14.61 -16.34
C GLU A 143 -1.15 13.53 -15.71
N ALA A 144 -0.94 13.31 -14.40
CA ALA A 144 -1.75 12.39 -13.63
C ALA A 144 -3.22 12.80 -13.60
N LEU A 145 -3.51 14.09 -13.34
CA LEU A 145 -4.88 14.59 -13.36
C LEU A 145 -5.56 14.34 -14.72
N ARG A 146 -4.86 14.62 -15.83
CA ARG A 146 -5.39 14.36 -17.18
C ARG A 146 -5.68 12.88 -17.41
N LEU A 147 -4.78 11.99 -16.98
CA LEU A 147 -5.00 10.55 -17.10
C LEU A 147 -6.20 10.10 -16.25
N ILE A 148 -6.29 10.56 -15.00
CA ILE A 148 -7.40 10.24 -14.10
C ILE A 148 -8.72 10.70 -14.71
N GLU A 149 -8.79 11.93 -15.23
CA GLU A 149 -9.95 12.47 -15.92
C GLU A 149 -10.33 11.62 -17.14
N GLU A 150 -9.36 11.20 -17.95
CA GLU A 150 -9.62 10.32 -19.10
C GLU A 150 -10.20 8.97 -18.67
N LEU A 151 -9.69 8.39 -17.58
CA LEU A 151 -10.14 7.10 -17.06
C LEU A 151 -11.50 7.17 -16.37
N THR A 152 -12.03 8.35 -16.04
CA THR A 152 -13.41 8.47 -15.54
C THR A 152 -14.44 7.95 -16.55
N LYS A 153 -14.17 8.07 -17.85
CA LYS A 153 -15.00 7.52 -18.93
C LYS A 153 -15.14 6.00 -18.87
N HIS A 154 -14.19 5.34 -18.20
CA HIS A 154 -14.14 3.89 -18.05
C HIS A 154 -14.49 3.42 -16.63
N ASN A 155 -15.08 4.30 -15.81
CA ASN A 155 -15.49 3.99 -14.43
C ASN A 155 -14.30 3.54 -13.54
N ILE A 156 -13.28 4.38 -13.44
CA ILE A 156 -12.17 4.21 -12.49
C ILE A 156 -12.66 4.35 -11.03
N ASN A 157 -12.19 3.45 -10.17
CA ASN A 157 -12.57 3.40 -8.76
C ASN A 157 -11.70 4.29 -7.86
N PHE A 158 -10.39 4.29 -8.05
CA PHE A 158 -9.44 5.15 -7.32
C PHE A 158 -8.13 5.31 -8.12
N ALA A 159 -7.31 6.28 -7.74
CA ALA A 159 -5.95 6.44 -8.22
C ALA A 159 -4.95 6.52 -7.04
N GLU A 160 -4.00 5.59 -7.02
CA GLU A 160 -2.95 5.49 -6.00
C GLU A 160 -1.65 6.13 -6.49
N ASP A 161 -1.01 6.91 -5.61
CA ASP A 161 0.26 7.60 -5.84
C ASP A 161 0.35 8.29 -7.22
N PRO A 162 -0.54 9.24 -7.53
CA PRO A 162 -0.55 9.92 -8.81
C PRO A 162 0.62 10.89 -9.01
N THR A 163 1.41 11.17 -7.98
CA THR A 163 2.55 12.11 -8.01
C THR A 163 3.76 11.52 -7.31
N THR A 164 4.93 12.15 -7.49
CA THR A 164 6.13 11.73 -6.78
C THR A 164 5.95 11.79 -5.27
N PRO A 165 6.52 10.86 -4.47
CA PRO A 165 6.22 10.72 -3.03
C PRO A 165 6.36 11.99 -2.18
N ASN A 166 7.21 12.94 -2.58
CA ASN A 166 7.43 14.18 -1.83
C ASN A 166 6.55 15.35 -2.31
N ASP A 167 5.75 15.17 -3.37
CA ASP A 167 4.92 16.21 -3.98
C ASP A 167 3.52 16.25 -3.35
N ILE A 168 3.47 16.63 -2.07
CA ILE A 168 2.21 16.75 -1.31
C ILE A 168 1.30 17.83 -1.91
N ASP A 169 1.87 18.96 -2.35
CA ASP A 169 1.10 20.03 -3.00
C ASP A 169 0.48 19.55 -4.32
N GLY A 170 1.21 18.75 -5.11
CA GLY A 170 0.69 18.09 -6.29
C GLY A 170 -0.48 17.16 -5.97
N LEU A 171 -0.36 16.35 -4.91
CA LEU A 171 -1.42 15.45 -4.45
C LEU A 171 -2.68 16.22 -4.04
N VAL A 172 -2.54 17.29 -3.25
CA VAL A 172 -3.64 18.22 -2.86
C VAL A 172 -4.26 18.87 -4.10
N GLY A 173 -3.41 19.31 -5.03
CA GLY A 173 -3.84 19.89 -6.30
C GLY A 173 -4.66 18.91 -7.14
N ILE A 174 -4.30 17.62 -7.19
CA ILE A 174 -5.11 16.61 -7.89
C ILE A 174 -6.42 16.40 -7.14
N LYS A 175 -6.36 16.14 -5.82
CA LYS A 175 -7.53 15.78 -5.01
C LYS A 175 -8.63 16.84 -5.05
N SER A 176 -8.25 18.12 -5.09
CA SER A 176 -9.18 19.26 -5.16
C SER A 176 -9.89 19.39 -6.52
N ARG A 177 -9.42 18.71 -7.57
CA ARG A 177 -9.95 18.83 -8.95
C ARG A 177 -10.64 17.58 -9.47
N THR A 178 -10.50 16.43 -8.78
CA THR A 178 -11.16 15.18 -9.18
C THR A 178 -12.08 14.62 -8.09
N LYS A 179 -13.18 14.01 -8.53
CA LYS A 179 -14.06 13.22 -7.66
C LYS A 179 -13.54 11.80 -7.45
N VAL A 180 -12.61 11.34 -8.28
CA VAL A 180 -11.96 10.04 -8.10
C VAL A 180 -11.22 10.05 -6.75
N PRO A 181 -11.44 9.04 -5.89
CA PRO A 181 -10.65 8.86 -4.67
C PRO A 181 -9.15 8.79 -5.00
N ILE A 182 -8.35 9.50 -4.21
CA ILE A 182 -6.89 9.49 -4.32
C ILE A 182 -6.35 8.73 -3.10
N VAL A 183 -5.48 7.75 -3.35
CA VAL A 183 -4.82 6.96 -2.31
C VAL A 183 -3.37 7.44 -2.19
N ALA A 184 -2.99 7.85 -0.99
CA ALA A 184 -1.62 8.15 -0.61
C ALA A 184 -0.98 6.87 -0.07
N ASP A 185 -0.03 6.28 -0.79
CA ASP A 185 0.81 5.19 -0.29
C ASP A 185 2.17 5.77 0.11
N ARG A 186 3.07 6.00 -0.86
CA ARG A 186 4.44 6.47 -0.56
C ARG A 186 4.51 7.91 -0.08
N HIS A 187 3.41 8.65 -0.15
CA HIS A 187 3.27 9.98 0.43
C HIS A 187 3.08 9.95 1.95
N ALA A 188 2.61 8.84 2.54
CA ALA A 188 2.26 8.72 3.95
C ALA A 188 3.10 7.61 4.64
N ARG A 189 4.35 7.93 5.03
CA ARG A 189 5.31 6.96 5.59
C ARG A 189 5.47 7.09 7.10
N SER A 190 4.82 8.06 7.71
CA SER A 190 4.85 8.34 9.14
C SER A 190 3.50 8.92 9.60
N PRO A 191 3.16 8.86 10.90
CA PRO A 191 1.94 9.48 11.43
C PRO A 191 1.84 10.99 11.17
N ALA A 192 2.97 11.68 10.97
CA ALA A 192 2.97 13.11 10.66
C ALA A 192 2.59 13.42 9.19
N GLU A 193 2.72 12.42 8.30
CA GLU A 193 2.37 12.52 6.88
C GLU A 193 0.96 11.98 6.56
N ALA A 194 0.27 11.35 7.53
CA ALA A 194 -1.05 10.72 7.40
C ALA A 194 -2.19 11.62 7.90
#